data_AF-A0A838DDE8-F1
#
_entry.id   AF-A0A838DDE8-F1
#
_cell.length_a   1.000
_cell.length_b   1.000
_cell.length_c   1.000
_cell.angle_alpha   90.00
_cell.angle_beta   90.00
_cell.angle_gamma   90.00
#
_symmetry.space_group_name_H-M   'P 1'
#
loop_
_entity.id
_entity.type
_entity.pdbx_description
1 polymer ?
#
loop_
_entity_poly.entity_id
_entity_poly.type
_entity_poly.pdbx_seq_one_letter_code
_entity_poly.pdbx_strand_id
1 'polypeptide(L)'
;MESRNGVEPPTNVFGKGQPLAWLNLLCLDAPLVAVSWAWLFARSRGISPHCGASAALFLTAWLIYLVDRFGDSSSLRPAAATSLRQRFCRRYRAAWLVGIIVVAVADGIVIATQVAAHHRRWGAVLGVCAVVYLFVNQRLPRVWKILPLKEVTIGFLFAAGTMVPLVVGLTRSAAPQWLLFASLCALNCICIAAWERSLDLAQQRVSIATAFPKISS
;
A
#
# COMPACT_ATOMS: atom_id res chain seq x y z
N MET A 1 -12.63 37.11 -34.10
CA MET A 1 -11.16 37.05 -34.03
C MET A 1 -10.75 37.02 -32.56
N GLU A 2 -10.98 35.93 -31.83
CA GLU A 2 -10.41 34.59 -31.99
C GLU A 2 -8.93 34.54 -31.62
N SER A 3 -8.66 34.11 -30.40
CA SER A 3 -7.57 33.18 -30.12
C SER A 3 -7.85 32.47 -28.80
N ARG A 4 -8.39 31.26 -28.93
CA ARG A 4 -8.45 30.25 -27.87
C ARG A 4 -7.02 29.99 -27.39
N ASN A 5 -6.73 30.32 -26.14
CA ASN A 5 -5.59 29.73 -25.44
C ASN A 5 -5.88 28.23 -25.27
N GLY A 6 -5.48 27.46 -26.28
CA GLY A 6 -5.46 26.02 -26.26
C GLY A 6 -4.55 25.56 -25.13
N VAL A 7 -5.15 25.19 -24.01
CA VAL A 7 -4.51 24.27 -23.08
C VAL A 7 -4.47 22.93 -23.81
N GLU A 8 -3.42 22.70 -24.58
CA GLU A 8 -3.14 21.38 -25.10
C GLU A 8 -3.05 20.42 -23.91
N PRO A 9 -3.86 19.33 -23.89
CA PRO A 9 -3.67 18.31 -22.88
C PRO A 9 -2.26 17.73 -23.08
N PRO A 10 -1.47 17.48 -22.01
CA PRO A 10 -0.23 16.74 -22.13
C PRO A 10 -0.57 15.31 -22.57
N THR A 11 -0.64 15.10 -23.88
CA THR A 11 -0.95 13.82 -24.54
C THR A 11 0.22 12.85 -24.53
N ASN A 12 1.37 13.25 -23.96
CA ASN A 12 2.56 12.41 -23.83
C ASN A 12 3.05 12.31 -22.38
N VAL A 13 2.15 12.06 -21.43
CA VAL A 13 2.54 11.67 -20.06
C VAL A 13 3.21 10.29 -20.04
N PHE A 14 2.87 9.42 -20.99
CA PHE A 14 3.44 8.08 -21.11
C PHE A 14 4.23 7.98 -22.40
N GLY A 15 5.55 8.17 -22.31
CA GLY A 15 6.45 7.64 -23.33
C GLY A 15 6.15 6.14 -23.51
N LYS A 16 6.06 5.69 -24.77
CA LYS A 16 5.78 4.29 -25.14
C LYS A 16 6.58 3.33 -24.24
N GLY A 17 5.88 2.49 -23.46
CA GLY A 17 6.41 1.21 -23.00
C GLY A 17 7.15 1.14 -21.65
N GLN A 18 6.72 1.85 -20.59
CA GLN A 18 7.19 1.54 -19.23
C GLN A 18 6.14 0.74 -18.44
N PRO A 19 6.08 -0.60 -18.57
CA PRO A 19 5.11 -1.44 -17.84
C PRO A 19 5.24 -1.27 -16.31
N LEU A 20 6.46 -1.01 -15.81
CA LEU A 20 6.73 -0.74 -14.40
C LEU A 20 6.05 0.54 -13.90
N ALA A 21 5.94 1.57 -14.76
CA ALA A 21 5.25 2.81 -14.41
C ALA A 21 3.74 2.58 -14.24
N TRP A 22 3.14 1.72 -15.07
CA TRP A 22 1.73 1.34 -14.97
C TRP A 22 1.44 0.47 -13.75
N LEU A 23 2.31 -0.49 -13.44
CA LEU A 23 2.19 -1.29 -12.22
C LEU A 23 2.14 -0.42 -10.97
N ASN A 24 3.06 0.55 -10.88
CA ASN A 24 3.08 1.46 -9.76
C ASN A 24 1.89 2.42 -9.79
N LEU A 25 1.48 2.93 -10.96
CA LEU A 25 0.32 3.82 -11.10
C LEU A 25 -1.00 3.15 -10.68
N LEU A 26 -1.15 1.86 -10.97
CA LEU A 26 -2.29 1.03 -10.57
C LEU A 26 -2.16 0.41 -9.17
N CYS A 27 -1.10 0.71 -8.42
CA CYS A 27 -0.84 0.16 -7.08
C CYS A 27 -0.68 -1.37 -7.04
N LEU A 28 -0.14 -1.98 -8.10
CA LEU A 28 -0.01 -3.43 -8.23
C LEU A 28 1.33 -3.99 -7.71
N ASP A 29 2.33 -3.14 -7.50
CA ASP A 29 3.62 -3.51 -6.93
C ASP A 29 3.48 -4.13 -5.52
N ALA A 30 2.85 -3.43 -4.58
CA ALA A 30 2.65 -3.93 -3.22
C ALA A 30 1.90 -5.28 -3.13
N PRO A 31 0.71 -5.47 -3.76
CA PRO A 31 -0.01 -6.73 -3.68
C PRO A 31 0.72 -7.90 -4.38
N LEU A 32 1.47 -7.64 -5.46
CA LEU A 32 2.32 -8.67 -6.08
C LEU A 32 3.47 -9.10 -5.15
N VAL A 33 4.11 -8.15 -4.48
CA VAL A 33 5.14 -8.44 -3.48
C VAL A 33 4.55 -9.25 -2.32
N ALA A 34 3.33 -8.93 -1.87
CA ALA A 34 2.67 -9.65 -0.77
C ALA A 34 2.44 -11.14 -1.11
N VAL A 35 1.86 -11.42 -2.27
CA VAL A 35 1.63 -12.81 -2.72
C VAL A 35 2.94 -13.55 -2.94
N SER A 36 3.95 -12.88 -3.52
CA SER A 36 5.27 -13.49 -3.77
C SER A 36 5.92 -13.96 -2.47
N TRP A 37 5.90 -13.13 -1.43
CA TRP A 37 6.41 -13.51 -0.10
C TRP A 37 5.57 -14.61 0.55
N ALA A 38 4.24 -14.52 0.50
CA ALA A 38 3.38 -15.57 1.03
C ALA A 38 3.66 -16.92 0.36
N TRP A 39 3.89 -16.95 -0.96
CA TRP A 39 4.27 -18.15 -1.69
C TRP A 39 5.67 -18.66 -1.34
N LEU A 40 6.64 -17.77 -1.19
CA LEU A 40 7.99 -18.14 -0.75
C LEU A 40 7.93 -18.82 0.62
N PHE A 41 7.17 -18.24 1.56
CA PHE A 41 7.00 -18.79 2.92
C PHE A 41 6.20 -20.09 2.95
N ALA A 42 5.25 -20.27 2.02
CA ALA A 42 4.53 -21.53 1.86
C ALA A 42 5.50 -22.63 1.38
N ARG A 43 6.26 -22.34 0.31
CA ARG A 43 7.23 -23.27 -0.28
C ARG A 43 8.35 -23.63 0.69
N SER A 44 8.89 -22.66 1.44
CA SER A 44 9.95 -22.91 2.42
C SER A 44 9.51 -23.84 3.56
N ARG A 45 8.20 -24.04 3.75
CA ARG A 45 7.61 -24.91 4.76
C ARG A 45 6.99 -26.18 4.18
N GLY A 46 7.13 -26.41 2.88
CA GLY A 46 6.50 -27.54 2.19
C GLY A 46 4.97 -27.46 2.14
N ILE A 47 4.39 -26.28 2.36
CA ILE A 47 2.94 -26.05 2.33
C ILE A 47 2.56 -25.57 0.93
N SER A 48 1.50 -26.14 0.35
CA SER A 48 0.93 -25.64 -0.89
C SER A 48 0.09 -24.38 -0.63
N PRO A 49 0.35 -23.25 -1.31
CA PRO A 49 -0.40 -22.03 -1.10
C PRO A 49 -1.85 -22.20 -1.57
N HIS A 50 -2.81 -21.87 -0.71
CA HIS A 50 -4.23 -21.94 -1.06
C HIS A 50 -4.60 -20.77 -1.98
N CYS A 51 -5.02 -21.06 -3.22
CA CYS A 51 -5.32 -20.04 -4.24
C CYS A 51 -6.30 -18.96 -3.74
N GLY A 52 -7.37 -19.36 -3.04
CA GLY A 52 -8.35 -18.40 -2.50
C GLY A 52 -7.77 -17.47 -1.42
N ALA A 53 -6.84 -17.96 -0.60
CA ALA A 53 -6.20 -17.14 0.44
C ALA A 53 -5.15 -16.19 -0.16
N SER A 54 -4.43 -16.63 -1.20
CA SER A 54 -3.55 -15.76 -1.98
C SER A 54 -4.32 -14.69 -2.74
N ALA A 55 -5.48 -15.03 -3.31
CA ALA A 55 -6.34 -14.07 -4.00
C ALA A 55 -6.90 -13.02 -3.03
N ALA A 56 -7.38 -13.42 -1.86
CA ALA A 56 -7.79 -12.49 -0.81
C ALA A 56 -6.63 -11.60 -0.36
N LEU A 57 -5.45 -12.16 -0.09
CA LEU A 57 -4.26 -11.37 0.27
C LEU A 57 -3.92 -10.31 -0.80
N PHE A 58 -3.95 -10.71 -2.07
CA PHE A 58 -3.73 -9.79 -3.18
C PHE A 58 -4.76 -8.66 -3.20
N LEU A 59 -6.04 -8.99 -3.18
CA LEU A 59 -7.14 -8.02 -3.30
C LEU A 59 -7.18 -7.09 -2.08
N THR A 60 -7.05 -7.62 -0.86
CA THR A 60 -6.99 -6.82 0.36
C THR A 60 -5.79 -5.87 0.36
N ALA A 61 -4.59 -6.36 0.02
CA ALA A 61 -3.39 -5.50 -0.06
C ALA A 61 -3.54 -4.41 -1.13
N TRP A 62 -4.13 -4.77 -2.28
CA TRP A 62 -4.40 -3.83 -3.35
C TRP A 62 -5.40 -2.76 -2.92
N LEU A 63 -6.50 -3.17 -2.26
CA LEU A 63 -7.51 -2.26 -1.73
C LEU A 63 -6.93 -1.27 -0.72
N ILE A 64 -6.18 -1.76 0.28
CA ILE A 64 -5.53 -0.91 1.29
C ILE A 64 -4.64 0.12 0.59
N TYR A 65 -3.86 -0.30 -0.40
CA TYR A 65 -2.93 0.59 -1.07
C TYR A 65 -3.62 1.60 -1.99
N LEU A 66 -4.71 1.21 -2.67
CA LEU A 66 -5.56 2.11 -3.44
C LEU A 66 -6.19 3.19 -2.53
N VAL A 67 -6.73 2.79 -1.37
CA VAL A 67 -7.37 3.71 -0.42
C VAL A 67 -6.37 4.66 0.20
N ASP A 68 -5.20 4.16 0.61
CA ASP A 68 -4.12 4.98 1.15
C ASP A 68 -3.69 6.05 0.13
N ARG A 69 -3.42 5.63 -1.10
CA ARG A 69 -2.98 6.52 -2.17
C ARG A 69 -4.07 7.51 -2.61
N PHE A 70 -5.33 7.09 -2.61
CA PHE A 70 -6.46 7.98 -2.89
C PHE A 70 -6.58 9.06 -1.82
N GLY A 71 -6.56 8.67 -0.54
CA GLY A 71 -6.54 9.59 0.60
C GLY A 71 -5.39 10.59 0.46
N ASP A 72 -4.21 10.08 0.09
CA ASP A 72 -3.04 10.93 -0.04
C ASP A 72 -3.11 11.95 -1.16
N SER A 73 -3.66 11.57 -2.32
CA SER A 73 -3.89 12.48 -3.43
C SER A 73 -4.98 13.53 -3.14
N SER A 74 -5.91 13.21 -2.23
CA SER A 74 -7.04 14.06 -1.89
C SER A 74 -6.69 15.18 -0.90
N SER A 75 -5.70 14.94 -0.05
CA SER A 75 -5.26 15.87 1.00
C SER A 75 -4.24 16.92 0.53
N LEU A 76 -3.88 16.93 -0.76
CA LEU A 76 -2.88 17.85 -1.31
C LEU A 76 -3.43 19.27 -1.46
N ARG A 77 -2.64 20.25 -1.01
CA ARG A 77 -2.92 21.67 -1.26
C ARG A 77 -2.75 22.00 -2.76
N PRO A 78 -3.59 22.86 -3.34
CA PRO A 78 -3.57 23.20 -4.77
C PRO A 78 -2.23 23.72 -5.32
N ALA A 79 -1.38 24.28 -4.46
CA ALA A 79 -0.10 24.91 -4.83
C ALA A 79 1.15 24.02 -4.61
N ALA A 80 1.01 22.79 -4.14
CA ALA A 80 2.15 21.90 -3.88
C ALA A 80 2.66 21.22 -5.17
N ALA A 81 3.96 20.96 -5.26
CA ALA A 81 4.54 20.14 -6.32
C ALA A 81 3.85 18.76 -6.35
N THR A 82 3.21 18.42 -7.46
CA THR A 82 2.45 17.17 -7.59
C THR A 82 3.25 16.13 -8.37
N SER A 83 3.31 14.91 -7.86
CA SER A 83 3.87 13.78 -8.61
C SER A 83 2.93 13.38 -9.76
N LEU A 84 3.46 12.68 -10.76
CA LEU A 84 2.66 12.21 -11.91
C LEU A 84 1.43 11.38 -11.47
N ARG A 85 1.64 10.56 -10.43
CA ARG A 85 0.65 9.68 -9.81
C ARG A 85 -0.50 10.48 -9.19
N GLN A 86 -0.18 11.56 -8.47
CA GLN A 86 -1.17 12.40 -7.81
C GLN A 86 -2.01 13.20 -8.81
N ARG A 87 -1.42 13.64 -9.93
CA ARG A 87 -2.17 14.26 -11.04
C ARG A 87 -3.19 13.29 -11.65
N PHE A 88 -2.79 12.03 -11.83
CA PHE A 88 -3.68 10.98 -12.34
C PHE A 88 -4.86 10.71 -11.39
N CYS A 89 -4.62 10.56 -10.09
CA CYS A 89 -5.69 10.36 -9.10
C CYS A 89 -6.66 11.55 -9.02
N ARG A 90 -6.16 12.79 -9.06
CA ARG A 90 -7.03 14.00 -9.05
C ARG A 90 -7.84 14.12 -10.34
N ARG A 91 -7.25 13.80 -11.50
CA ARG A 91 -7.92 13.88 -12.81
C ARG A 91 -9.02 12.83 -12.97
N TYR A 92 -8.81 11.62 -12.46
CA TYR A 92 -9.71 10.47 -12.62
C TYR A 92 -10.33 10.02 -11.30
N ARG A 93 -10.59 10.96 -10.38
CA ARG A 93 -11.05 10.67 -9.01
C ARG A 93 -12.28 9.75 -8.95
N ALA A 94 -13.23 9.92 -9.86
CA ALA A 94 -14.41 9.07 -9.96
C ALA A 94 -14.07 7.63 -10.37
N ALA A 95 -13.22 7.44 -11.39
CA ALA A 95 -12.74 6.12 -11.79
C ALA A 95 -11.92 5.44 -10.67
N TRP A 96 -11.14 6.19 -9.89
CA TRP A 96 -10.47 5.67 -8.71
C TRP A 96 -11.43 5.17 -7.63
N LEU A 97 -12.48 5.94 -7.32
CA LEU A 97 -13.52 5.52 -6.37
C LEU A 97 -14.27 4.27 -6.84
N VAL A 98 -14.63 4.22 -8.13
CA VAL A 98 -15.25 3.04 -8.74
C VAL A 98 -14.30 1.84 -8.64
N GLY A 99 -13.01 2.02 -8.95
CA GLY A 99 -11.99 0.97 -8.80
C GLY A 99 -11.88 0.44 -7.37
N ILE A 100 -11.85 1.32 -6.36
CA ILE A 100 -11.83 0.94 -4.94
C ILE A 100 -13.07 0.11 -4.59
N ILE A 101 -14.26 0.54 -5.00
CA ILE A 101 -15.52 -0.19 -4.72
C ILE A 101 -15.51 -1.56 -5.39
N VAL A 102 -15.11 -1.64 -6.66
CA VAL A 102 -15.04 -2.91 -7.40
C VAL A 102 -14.07 -3.87 -6.73
N VAL A 103 -12.87 -3.41 -6.37
CA VAL A 103 -11.87 -4.24 -5.68
C VAL A 103 -12.38 -4.67 -4.30
N ALA A 104 -13.03 -3.78 -3.53
CA ALA A 104 -13.59 -4.11 -2.23
C ALA A 104 -14.70 -5.16 -2.30
N VAL A 105 -15.60 -5.06 -3.28
CA VAL A 105 -16.66 -6.05 -3.51
C VAL A 105 -16.05 -7.38 -3.92
N ALA A 106 -15.09 -7.37 -4.85
CA ALA A 106 -14.39 -8.59 -5.27
C ALA A 106 -13.66 -9.27 -4.10
N ASP A 107 -12.95 -8.49 -3.28
CA ASP A 107 -12.27 -8.98 -2.08
C ASP A 107 -13.26 -9.63 -1.10
N GLY A 108 -14.37 -8.94 -0.81
CA GLY A 108 -15.44 -9.45 0.05
C GLY A 108 -16.02 -10.78 -0.46
N ILE A 109 -16.26 -10.91 -1.77
CA ILE A 109 -16.75 -12.15 -2.39
C ILE A 109 -15.72 -13.28 -2.24
N VAL A 110 -14.45 -13.02 -2.52
CA VAL A 110 -13.37 -14.03 -2.40
C VAL A 110 -13.21 -14.47 -0.95
N ILE A 111 -13.20 -13.53 0.00
CA ILE A 111 -13.13 -13.84 1.43
C ILE A 111 -14.32 -14.69 1.86
N ALA A 112 -15.54 -14.36 1.42
CA ALA A 112 -16.75 -15.07 1.80
C ALA A 112 -16.81 -16.50 1.20
N THR A 113 -16.35 -16.68 -0.03
CA THR A 113 -16.56 -17.93 -0.80
C THR A 113 -15.35 -18.87 -0.83
N GLN A 114 -14.12 -18.33 -0.74
CA GLN A 114 -12.90 -19.11 -0.97
C GLN A 114 -11.93 -19.16 0.22
N VAL A 115 -12.16 -18.37 1.27
CA VAL A 115 -11.27 -18.33 2.45
C VAL A 115 -11.93 -19.06 3.63
N ALA A 116 -11.23 -20.05 4.18
CA ALA A 116 -11.70 -20.81 5.33
C ALA A 116 -11.90 -19.93 6.60
N ALA A 117 -12.87 -20.31 7.44
CA ALA A 117 -13.34 -19.49 8.57
C ALA A 117 -12.24 -19.10 9.58
N HIS A 118 -11.25 -19.95 9.80
CA HIS A 118 -10.13 -19.65 10.69
C HIS A 118 -9.19 -18.58 10.11
N HIS A 119 -8.90 -18.62 8.81
CA HIS A 119 -8.13 -17.57 8.12
C HIS A 119 -8.89 -16.24 8.11
N ARG A 120 -10.23 -16.29 7.94
CA ARG A 120 -11.07 -15.09 7.96
C ARG A 120 -10.99 -14.33 9.29
N ARG A 121 -10.92 -15.04 10.44
CA ARG A 121 -10.83 -14.39 11.76
C ARG A 121 -9.54 -13.58 11.90
N TRP A 122 -8.39 -14.18 11.60
CA TRP A 122 -7.09 -13.49 11.66
C TRP A 122 -7.00 -12.39 10.60
N GLY A 123 -7.52 -12.63 9.39
CA GLY A 123 -7.63 -11.63 8.35
C GLY A 123 -8.49 -10.43 8.77
N ALA A 124 -9.62 -10.66 9.44
CA ALA A 124 -10.49 -9.59 9.93
C ALA A 124 -9.82 -8.73 11.00
N VAL A 125 -9.09 -9.36 11.95
CA VAL A 125 -8.31 -8.61 12.96
C VAL A 125 -7.29 -7.69 12.28
N LEU A 126 -6.51 -8.22 11.32
CA LEU A 126 -5.56 -7.38 10.57
C LEU A 126 -6.26 -6.34 9.69
N GLY A 127 -7.40 -6.67 9.10
CA GLY A 127 -8.22 -5.72 8.34
C GLY A 127 -8.68 -4.54 9.19
N VAL A 128 -9.12 -4.79 10.43
CA VAL A 128 -9.44 -3.74 11.40
C VAL A 128 -8.19 -2.90 11.71
N CYS A 129 -7.04 -3.54 11.98
CA CYS A 129 -5.79 -2.81 12.19
C CYS A 129 -5.42 -1.94 10.97
N ALA A 130 -5.62 -2.42 9.74
CA ALA A 130 -5.39 -1.67 8.51
C ALA A 130 -6.33 -0.48 8.38
N VAL A 131 -7.62 -0.65 8.68
CA VAL A 131 -8.60 0.44 8.68
C VAL A 131 -8.24 1.50 9.71
N VAL A 132 -7.83 1.10 10.92
CA VAL A 132 -7.36 2.02 11.95
C VAL A 132 -6.13 2.78 11.47
N TYR A 133 -5.15 2.08 10.88
CA TYR A 133 -3.98 2.73 10.28
C TYR A 133 -4.36 3.77 9.23
N LEU A 134 -5.22 3.41 8.27
CA LEU A 134 -5.70 4.31 7.21
C LEU A 134 -6.43 5.52 7.79
N PHE A 135 -7.28 5.30 8.79
CA PHE A 135 -7.99 6.37 9.47
C PHE A 135 -7.02 7.34 10.16
N VAL A 136 -6.05 6.83 10.91
CA VAL A 136 -5.04 7.66 11.57
C VAL A 136 -4.20 8.41 10.54
N ASN A 137 -3.76 7.73 9.47
CA ASN A 137 -2.97 8.33 8.39
C ASN A 137 -3.72 9.49 7.71
N GLN A 138 -5.01 9.33 7.43
CA GLN A 138 -5.79 10.30 6.68
C GLN A 138 -6.41 11.40 7.54
N ARG A 139 -6.88 11.08 8.76
CA ARG A 139 -7.68 11.98 9.60
C ARG A 139 -6.90 12.59 10.75
N LEU A 140 -5.85 11.91 11.21
CA LEU A 140 -5.06 12.33 12.37
C LEU A 140 -3.57 12.45 12.03
N PRO A 141 -3.16 13.19 10.98
CA PRO A 141 -1.76 13.26 10.55
C PRO A 141 -0.84 13.88 11.63
N ARG A 142 -1.40 14.54 12.65
CA ARG A 142 -0.67 15.04 13.82
C ARG A 142 -0.06 13.92 14.65
N VAL A 143 -0.67 12.73 14.70
CA VAL A 143 -0.13 11.57 15.42
C VAL A 143 1.24 11.22 14.88
N TRP A 144 1.38 11.16 13.55
CA TRP A 144 2.64 10.84 12.89
C TRP A 144 3.70 11.97 12.99
N LYS A 145 3.29 13.20 13.32
CA LYS A 145 4.22 14.30 13.67
C LYS A 145 4.89 14.09 15.03
N ILE A 146 4.14 13.55 15.98
CA ILE A 146 4.63 13.31 17.34
C ILE A 146 5.41 11.99 17.38
N LEU A 147 4.92 10.98 16.66
CA LEU A 147 5.50 9.65 16.62
C LEU A 147 5.67 9.21 15.16
N PRO A 148 6.82 9.49 14.52
CA PRO A 148 7.05 9.15 13.11
C PRO A 148 7.33 7.65 12.97
N LEU A 149 6.33 6.81 13.17
CA LEU A 149 6.46 5.35 13.07
C LEU A 149 5.53 4.75 12.00
N LYS A 150 4.92 5.59 11.14
CA LYS A 150 3.94 5.13 10.15
C LYS A 150 4.53 4.07 9.22
N GLU A 151 5.79 4.20 8.83
CA GLU A 151 6.52 3.29 7.95
C GLU A 151 6.80 1.95 8.64
N VAL A 152 7.13 2.00 9.93
CA VAL A 152 7.31 0.79 10.75
C VAL A 152 5.96 0.07 10.92
N THR A 153 4.90 0.81 11.26
CA THR A 153 3.56 0.24 11.46
C THR A 153 3.05 -0.45 10.19
N ILE A 154 3.13 0.20 9.03
CA ILE A 154 2.65 -0.40 7.77
C ILE A 154 3.54 -1.59 7.34
N GLY A 155 4.84 -1.52 7.56
CA GLY A 155 5.76 -2.64 7.29
C GLY A 155 5.44 -3.88 8.12
N PHE A 156 5.15 -3.72 9.42
CA PHE A 156 4.73 -4.82 10.29
C PHE A 156 3.36 -5.36 9.92
N LEU A 157 2.41 -4.49 9.57
CA LEU A 157 1.08 -4.89 9.14
C LEU A 157 1.14 -5.70 7.84
N PHE A 158 1.96 -5.27 6.89
CA PHE A 158 2.22 -5.99 5.64
C PHE A 158 2.79 -7.38 5.92
N ALA A 159 3.83 -7.46 6.75
CA ALA A 159 4.44 -8.73 7.12
C ALA A 159 3.46 -9.67 7.82
N ALA A 160 2.63 -9.16 8.74
CA ALA A 160 1.56 -9.93 9.36
C ALA A 160 0.55 -10.47 8.32
N GLY A 161 0.13 -9.62 7.38
CA GLY A 161 -0.80 -9.98 6.30
C GLY A 161 -0.31 -11.17 5.47
N THR A 162 0.98 -11.16 5.07
CA THR A 162 1.55 -12.27 4.28
C THR A 162 1.58 -13.62 5.01
N MET A 163 1.49 -13.63 6.34
CA MET A 163 1.48 -14.85 7.15
C MET A 163 0.07 -15.38 7.41
N VAL A 164 -0.99 -14.61 7.21
CA VAL A 164 -2.37 -15.06 7.45
C VAL A 164 -2.71 -16.35 6.70
N PRO A 165 -2.37 -16.51 5.40
CA PRO A 165 -2.61 -17.77 4.68
C PRO A 165 -1.87 -18.98 5.25
N LEU A 166 -0.86 -18.76 6.12
CA LEU A 166 0.02 -19.78 6.68
C LEU A 166 -0.20 -19.99 8.19
N VAL A 167 -1.18 -19.30 8.79
CA VAL A 167 -1.38 -19.28 10.24
C VAL A 167 -1.59 -20.67 10.86
N VAL A 168 -2.16 -21.61 10.11
CA VAL A 168 -2.40 -23.00 10.58
C VAL A 168 -1.12 -23.85 10.65
N GLY A 169 -0.04 -23.42 10.01
CA GLY A 169 1.27 -24.06 10.07
C GLY A 169 2.31 -23.28 10.88
N LEU A 170 1.92 -22.18 11.53
CA LEU A 170 2.87 -21.35 12.28
C LEU A 170 3.21 -22.00 13.62
N THR A 171 4.44 -22.51 13.71
CA THR A 171 5.04 -22.92 14.99
C THR A 171 5.57 -21.70 15.73
N ARG A 172 5.69 -21.77 17.06
CA ARG A 172 6.33 -20.70 17.86
C ARG A 172 7.76 -20.40 17.40
N SER A 173 8.44 -21.38 16.80
CA SER A 173 9.78 -21.23 16.20
C SER A 173 9.81 -20.36 14.94
N ALA A 174 8.66 -20.01 14.35
CA ALA A 174 8.59 -19.10 13.20
C ALA A 174 8.63 -17.60 13.58
N ALA A 175 8.49 -17.28 14.87
CA ALA A 175 8.53 -15.90 15.38
C ALA A 175 9.79 -15.10 14.97
N PRO A 176 11.03 -15.61 15.11
CA PRO A 176 12.21 -14.85 14.69
C PRO A 176 12.25 -14.59 13.19
N GLN A 177 11.83 -15.55 12.36
CA GLN A 177 11.76 -15.38 10.90
C GLN A 177 10.77 -14.28 10.52
N TRP A 178 9.62 -14.26 11.20
CA TRP A 178 8.61 -13.23 10.99
C TRP A 178 9.10 -11.85 11.46
N LEU A 179 9.77 -11.75 12.61
CA LEU A 179 10.32 -10.49 13.11
C LEU A 179 11.39 -9.93 12.15
N LEU A 180 12.28 -10.76 11.63
CA LEU A 180 13.26 -10.35 10.63
C LEU A 180 12.59 -9.87 9.35
N PHE A 181 11.55 -10.58 8.88
CA PHE A 181 10.80 -10.17 7.71
C PHE A 181 10.02 -8.86 7.93
N ALA A 182 9.38 -8.68 9.09
CA ALA A 182 8.70 -7.45 9.46
C ALA A 182 9.69 -6.27 9.53
N SER A 183 10.89 -6.51 10.06
CA SER A 183 11.97 -5.53 10.09
C SER A 183 12.43 -5.16 8.68
N LEU A 184 12.57 -6.14 7.79
CA LEU A 184 12.89 -5.91 6.38
C LEU A 184 11.82 -5.07 5.69
N CYS A 185 10.53 -5.38 5.89
CA CYS A 185 9.42 -4.60 5.35
C CYS A 185 9.42 -3.16 5.88
N ALA A 186 9.63 -2.98 7.19
CA ALA A 186 9.73 -1.67 7.81
C ALA A 186 10.91 -0.86 7.24
N LEU A 187 12.09 -1.48 7.11
CA LEU A 187 13.27 -0.85 6.51
C LEU A 187 13.01 -0.48 5.05
N ASN A 188 12.36 -1.34 4.27
CA ASN A 188 11.99 -1.04 2.90
C ASN A 188 11.08 0.20 2.82
N CYS A 189 10.06 0.29 3.67
CA CYS A 189 9.20 1.47 3.75
C CYS A 189 9.98 2.73 4.17
N ILE A 190 10.92 2.62 5.12
CA ILE A 190 11.78 3.73 5.55
C ILE A 190 12.71 4.19 4.40
N CYS A 191 13.31 3.27 3.65
CA CYS A 191 14.15 3.61 2.50
C CYS A 191 13.36 4.35 1.42
N ILE A 192 12.13 3.90 1.12
CA ILE A 192 11.24 4.59 0.19
C ILE A 192 10.93 6.00 0.70
N ALA A 193 10.60 6.15 1.97
CA ALA A 193 10.34 7.46 2.58
C ALA A 193 11.58 8.38 2.55
N ALA A 194 12.78 7.83 2.74
CA ALA A 194 14.04 8.57 2.61
C ALA A 194 14.29 9.03 1.18
N TRP A 195 14.02 8.18 0.20
CA TRP A 195 14.11 8.52 -1.23
C TRP A 195 13.11 9.61 -1.64
N GLU A 196 11.88 9.56 -1.12
CA GLU A 196 10.82 10.52 -1.43
C GLU A 196 10.85 11.78 -0.54
N ARG A 197 11.87 11.94 0.32
CA ARG A 197 11.97 13.05 1.29
C ARG A 197 11.83 14.44 0.66
N SER A 198 12.44 14.68 -0.50
CA SER A 198 12.37 15.98 -1.19
C SER A 198 10.94 16.31 -1.63
N LEU A 199 10.18 15.31 -2.07
CA LEU A 199 8.76 15.43 -2.40
C LEU A 199 7.92 15.62 -1.14
N ASP A 200 8.20 14.88 -0.07
CA ASP A 200 7.51 15.00 1.21
C ASP A 200 7.65 16.41 1.82
N LEU A 201 8.87 16.98 1.79
CA LEU A 201 9.14 18.34 2.26
C LEU A 201 8.36 19.38 1.44
N ALA A 202 8.34 19.23 0.12
CA ALA A 202 7.57 20.09 -0.78
C ALA A 202 6.05 19.97 -0.53
N GLN A 203 5.58 18.84 -0.02
CA GLN A 203 4.18 18.55 0.27
C GLN A 203 3.80 18.75 1.75
N GLN A 204 4.75 19.17 2.60
CA GLN A 204 4.57 19.31 4.06
C GLN A 204 4.06 18.01 4.71
N ARG A 205 4.49 16.87 4.15
CA ARG A 205 4.22 15.51 4.63
C ARG A 205 5.24 15.12 5.70
N VAL A 206 4.82 14.19 6.54
CA VAL A 206 5.60 13.74 7.69
C VAL A 206 5.96 12.29 7.45
N SER A 207 7.25 12.01 7.50
CA SER A 207 7.87 10.69 7.43
C SER A 207 9.08 10.62 8.35
N ILE A 208 9.56 9.41 8.66
CA ILE A 208 10.81 9.22 9.43
C ILE A 208 11.96 10.03 8.83
N ALA A 209 12.06 10.06 7.50
CA ALA A 209 13.08 10.80 6.79
C ALA A 209 12.99 12.33 6.95
N THR A 210 11.77 12.88 7.07
CA THR A 210 11.60 14.31 7.38
C THR A 210 11.85 14.63 8.86
N ALA A 211 11.58 13.68 9.77
CA ALA A 211 11.77 13.86 11.21
C ALA A 211 13.24 13.72 11.63
N PHE A 212 14.01 12.85 10.95
CA PHE A 212 15.42 12.59 11.25
C PHE A 212 16.32 12.79 10.01
N PRO A 213 16.83 14.01 9.77
CA PRO A 213 17.60 14.36 8.57
C PRO A 213 18.84 13.49 8.33
N LYS A 214 19.46 12.99 9.42
CA LYS A 214 20.73 12.25 9.41
C LYS A 214 20.63 10.84 8.83
N ILE A 215 19.42 10.29 8.62
CA ILE A 215 19.23 8.93 8.09
C ILE A 215 19.31 8.90 6.54
N SER A 216 19.42 10.07 5.90
CA SER A 216 19.30 10.23 4.43
C SER A 216 20.46 10.99 3.77
N SER A 217 21.60 11.13 4.46
CA SER A 217 22.84 11.69 3.89
C SER A 217 23.64 10.63 3.16
#